data_AF-A0A2J0MYJ5-F1
#
_entry.id   AF-A0A2J0MYJ5-F1
#
_cell.length_a   1.000
_cell.length_b   1.000
_cell.length_c   1.000
_cell.angle_alpha   90.00
_cell.angle_beta   90.00
_cell.angle_gamma   90.00
#
_symmetry.space_group_name_H-M   'P 1'
#
loop_
_entity.id
_entity.type
_entity.pdbx_description
1 polymer ?
#
loop_
_entity_poly.entity_id
_entity_poly.type
_entity_poly.pdbx_seq_one_letter_code
_entity_poly.pdbx_strand_id
1 'polypeptide(L)'
;MENYPLPTKLKFNLVFNPQEDIFLRAEWDNKKFELTPQVINKWKNIANLVIFPLLLVFLFISYFIGKIFQVLIFSIASLITSRVGKIKIAYKQLLNIGIFSLTLPFILENIISLLSVRIPNFGIFNSLLYLGLLIAGVLKARPTDIKKVESL
;
A
#
# COMPACT_ATOMS: atom_id res chain seq x y z
N MET A 1 45.58 -28.26 -34.63
CA MET A 1 44.72 -28.59 -33.48
C MET A 1 45.18 -27.73 -32.33
N GLU A 2 44.52 -26.61 -32.09
CA GLU A 2 44.83 -25.69 -30.99
C GLU A 2 44.42 -26.34 -29.66
N ASN A 3 45.39 -26.52 -28.76
CA ASN A 3 45.14 -26.95 -27.39
C ASN A 3 44.54 -25.78 -26.61
N TYR A 4 43.21 -25.76 -26.46
CA TYR A 4 42.56 -24.88 -25.50
C TYR A 4 42.93 -25.33 -24.07
N PRO A 5 43.56 -24.49 -23.24
CA PRO A 5 43.79 -24.84 -21.85
C PRO A 5 42.44 -24.98 -21.14
N LEU A 6 42.21 -26.16 -20.55
CA LEU A 6 41.02 -26.45 -19.75
C LEU A 6 40.91 -25.45 -18.59
N PRO A 7 39.70 -24.97 -18.26
CA PRO A 7 39.52 -23.98 -17.20
C PRO A 7 39.99 -24.54 -15.85
N THR A 8 40.87 -23.74 -15.25
CA THR A 8 41.55 -23.94 -13.96
C THR A 8 40.55 -24.29 -12.87
N LYS A 9 40.81 -25.39 -12.16
CA LYS A 9 39.97 -25.88 -11.05
C LYS A 9 39.71 -24.78 -10.02
N LEU A 10 38.44 -24.44 -9.81
CA LEU A 10 37.99 -23.64 -8.67
C LEU A 10 38.39 -24.33 -7.37
N LYS A 11 39.29 -23.72 -6.61
CA LYS A 11 39.65 -24.17 -5.25
C LYS A 11 38.91 -23.31 -4.24
N PHE A 12 37.83 -23.84 -3.69
CA PHE A 12 37.16 -23.26 -2.54
C PHE A 12 37.88 -23.73 -1.27
N ASN A 13 38.73 -22.89 -0.69
CA ASN A 13 39.34 -23.17 0.60
C ASN A 13 38.60 -22.38 1.69
N LEU A 14 37.73 -23.09 2.41
CA LEU A 14 37.06 -22.56 3.60
C LEU A 14 38.07 -22.59 4.76
N VAL A 15 38.75 -21.48 4.98
CA VAL A 15 39.62 -21.30 6.15
C VAL A 15 38.87 -20.45 7.16
N PHE A 16 38.33 -21.09 8.19
CA PHE A 16 37.77 -20.40 9.35
C PHE A 16 38.91 -20.16 10.34
N ASN A 17 39.46 -18.94 10.34
CA ASN A 17 40.45 -18.52 11.33
C ASN A 17 39.74 -17.65 12.39
N PRO A 18 39.61 -18.08 13.66
CA PRO A 18 38.96 -17.28 14.69
C PRO A 18 39.79 -16.07 15.16
N GLN A 19 41.04 -15.92 14.69
CA GLN A 19 41.93 -14.80 15.03
C GLN A 19 42.00 -13.72 13.95
N GLU A 20 41.55 -14.02 12.72
CA GLU A 20 41.47 -13.06 11.61
C GLU A 20 40.00 -13.01 11.17
N ASP A 21 39.39 -11.83 11.15
CA ASP A 21 37.98 -11.61 10.75
C ASP A 21 37.69 -11.94 9.26
N ILE A 22 38.00 -13.15 8.80
CA ILE A 22 37.83 -13.60 7.42
C ILE A 22 36.96 -14.84 7.44
N PHE A 23 35.70 -14.70 7.00
CA PHE A 23 34.74 -15.79 6.99
C PHE A 23 34.91 -16.71 5.78
N LEU A 24 35.30 -16.15 4.63
CA LEU A 24 35.44 -16.88 3.37
C LEU A 24 36.57 -16.27 2.54
N ARG A 25 37.53 -17.10 2.10
CA ARG A 25 38.55 -16.74 1.11
C ARG A 25 38.33 -17.58 -0.14
N ALA A 26 37.88 -16.96 -1.23
CA ALA A 26 37.80 -17.59 -2.53
C ALA A 26 38.93 -17.06 -3.41
N GLU A 27 39.69 -17.94 -4.06
CA GLU A 27 40.77 -17.57 -4.96
C GLU A 27 40.38 -17.95 -6.38
N TRP A 28 40.23 -16.94 -7.23
CA TRP A 28 39.91 -17.10 -8.65
C TRP A 28 40.97 -16.38 -9.49
N ASP A 29 41.76 -17.11 -10.27
CA ASP A 29 42.69 -16.56 -11.27
C ASP A 29 43.56 -15.40 -10.74
N ASN A 30 44.31 -15.67 -9.65
CA ASN A 30 45.11 -14.71 -8.88
C ASN A 30 44.36 -13.54 -8.21
N LYS A 31 43.03 -13.51 -8.26
CA LYS A 31 42.20 -12.58 -7.49
C LYS A 31 41.74 -13.25 -6.20
N LYS A 32 42.12 -12.66 -5.07
CA LYS A 32 41.72 -13.10 -3.74
C LYS A 32 40.45 -12.35 -3.36
N PHE A 33 39.35 -13.09 -3.19
CA PHE A 33 38.10 -12.57 -2.68
C PHE A 33 38.01 -12.91 -1.19
N GLU A 34 38.14 -11.91 -0.34
CA GLU A 34 38.08 -12.05 1.11
C GLU A 34 36.77 -11.45 1.62
N LEU A 35 35.94 -12.30 2.20
CA LEU A 35 34.63 -11.96 2.75
C LEU A 35 34.81 -11.67 4.25
N THR A 36 35.17 -10.41 4.53
CA THR A 36 35.31 -9.85 5.88
C THR A 36 33.94 -9.37 6.38
N PRO A 37 33.60 -9.44 7.69
CA PRO A 37 32.34 -8.93 8.23
C PRO A 37 32.12 -7.43 7.95
N GLN A 38 33.20 -6.66 7.76
CA GLN A 38 33.13 -5.26 7.34
C GLN A 38 32.51 -5.08 5.95
N VAL A 39 32.80 -6.00 5.02
CA VAL A 39 32.23 -6.00 3.67
C VAL A 39 30.75 -6.35 3.75
N ILE A 40 30.40 -7.40 4.51
CA ILE A 40 29.00 -7.82 4.72
C ILE A 40 28.16 -6.67 5.31
N ASN A 41 28.68 -5.95 6.31
CA ASN A 41 27.97 -4.81 6.91
C ASN A 41 27.79 -3.64 5.93
N LYS A 42 28.78 -3.37 5.05
CA LYS A 42 28.63 -2.37 3.99
C LYS A 42 27.52 -2.75 3.00
N TRP A 43 27.49 -4.00 2.55
CA TRP A 43 26.44 -4.52 1.67
C TRP A 43 25.06 -4.49 2.32
N LYS A 44 24.97 -4.81 3.62
CA LYS A 44 23.72 -4.71 4.39
C LYS A 44 23.18 -3.28 4.45
N ASN A 45 24.05 -2.28 4.67
CA ASN A 45 23.63 -0.87 4.67
C ASN A 45 23.15 -0.41 3.29
N ILE A 46 23.86 -0.78 2.22
CA ILE A 46 23.45 -0.47 0.85
C ILE A 46 22.12 -1.15 0.51
N ALA A 47 21.97 -2.43 0.89
CA ALA A 47 20.74 -3.18 0.70
C ALA A 47 19.57 -2.53 1.42
N ASN A 48 19.72 -2.12 2.68
CA ASN A 48 18.67 -1.42 3.41
C ASN A 48 18.27 -0.09 2.74
N LEU A 49 19.24 0.67 2.21
CA LEU A 49 18.98 1.94 1.53
C LEU A 49 18.16 1.77 0.25
N VAL A 50 18.30 0.63 -0.45
CA VAL A 50 17.56 0.33 -1.69
C VAL A 50 16.23 -0.41 -1.42
N ILE A 51 16.23 -1.35 -0.47
CA ILE A 51 15.05 -2.15 -0.12
C ILE A 51 13.97 -1.26 0.51
N PHE A 52 14.36 -0.30 1.36
CA PHE A 52 13.40 0.59 2.02
C PHE A 52 12.51 1.38 1.05
N PRO A 53 13.04 2.15 0.06
CA PRO A 53 12.19 2.87 -0.87
C PRO A 53 11.37 1.94 -1.76
N LEU A 54 11.91 0.78 -2.15
CA LEU A 54 11.17 -0.20 -2.95
C LEU A 54 9.96 -0.76 -2.18
N LEU A 55 10.16 -1.08 -0.90
CA LEU A 55 9.10 -1.58 -0.02
C LEU A 55 8.06 -0.48 0.25
N LEU A 56 8.49 0.77 0.40
CA LEU A 56 7.60 1.91 0.56
C LEU A 56 6.71 2.14 -0.69
N VAL A 57 7.29 2.06 -1.89
CA VAL A 57 6.53 2.13 -3.15
C VAL A 57 5.54 0.97 -3.26
N PHE A 58 5.96 -0.24 -2.92
CA PHE A 58 5.09 -1.42 -2.94
C PHE A 58 3.90 -1.28 -1.98
N LEU A 59 4.15 -0.81 -0.75
CA LEU A 59 3.10 -0.53 0.24
C LEU A 59 2.14 0.55 -0.26
N PHE A 60 2.66 1.61 -0.86
CA PHE A 60 1.84 2.69 -1.41
C PHE A 60 0.92 2.19 -2.53
N ILE A 61 1.44 1.38 -3.45
CA ILE A 61 0.66 0.78 -4.54
C ILE A 61 -0.43 -0.15 -3.97
N SER A 62 -0.07 -1.04 -3.05
CA SER A 62 -1.04 -1.93 -2.38
C SER A 62 -2.15 -1.13 -1.68
N TYR A 63 -1.79 -0.08 -0.97
CA TYR A 63 -2.75 0.81 -0.31
C TYR A 63 -3.70 1.48 -1.31
N PHE A 64 -3.16 1.99 -2.42
CA PHE A 64 -3.95 2.66 -3.46
C PHE A 64 -4.94 1.71 -4.13
N ILE A 65 -4.50 0.50 -4.46
CA ILE A 65 -5.37 -0.56 -5.03
C ILE A 65 -6.50 -0.89 -4.05
N GLY A 66 -6.18 -1.07 -2.76
CA GLY A 66 -7.19 -1.31 -1.74
C GLY A 66 -8.26 -0.20 -1.68
N LYS A 67 -7.85 1.06 -1.82
CA LYS A 67 -8.77 2.21 -1.86
C LYS A 67 -9.65 2.23 -3.09
N ILE A 68 -9.13 1.87 -4.27
CA ILE A 68 -9.94 1.75 -5.49
C ILE A 68 -11.03 0.69 -5.31
N PHE A 69 -10.68 -0.49 -4.77
CA PHE A 69 -11.66 -1.53 -4.47
C PHE A 69 -12.71 -1.07 -3.46
N GLN A 70 -12.31 -0.31 -2.44
CA GLN A 70 -13.24 0.28 -1.47
C GLN A 70 -14.25 1.21 -2.16
N VAL A 71 -13.79 2.12 -3.03
CA VAL A 71 -14.64 3.04 -3.80
C VAL A 71 -15.57 2.28 -4.76
N LEU A 72 -15.09 1.19 -5.38
CA LEU A 72 -15.89 0.32 -6.23
C LEU A 72 -17.04 -0.30 -5.43
N ILE A 73 -16.73 -0.92 -4.28
CA ILE A 73 -17.73 -1.54 -3.39
C ILE A 73 -18.77 -0.49 -2.96
N PHE A 74 -18.32 0.72 -2.60
CA PHE A 74 -19.23 1.80 -2.22
C PHE A 74 -20.08 2.32 -3.37
N SER A 75 -19.54 2.35 -4.59
CA SER A 75 -20.32 2.70 -5.79
C SER A 75 -21.39 1.66 -6.10
N ILE A 76 -21.09 0.37 -5.90
CA ILE A 76 -22.08 -0.70 -6.04
C ILE A 76 -23.15 -0.58 -4.95
N ALA A 77 -22.75 -0.37 -3.69
CA ALA A 77 -23.67 -0.19 -2.58
C ALA A 77 -24.62 1.00 -2.81
N SER A 78 -24.09 2.14 -3.26
CA SER A 78 -24.90 3.33 -3.55
C SER A 78 -25.88 3.09 -4.70
N LEU A 79 -25.47 2.37 -5.75
CA LEU A 79 -26.34 1.99 -6.87
C LEU A 79 -27.50 1.10 -6.39
N ILE A 80 -27.22 0.12 -5.52
CA ILE A 80 -28.22 -0.74 -4.89
C ILE A 80 -29.19 0.12 -4.06
N THR A 81 -28.68 1.01 -3.21
CA THR A 81 -29.51 1.91 -2.38
C THR A 81 -30.39 2.82 -3.25
N SER A 82 -29.88 3.36 -4.35
CA SER A 82 -30.65 4.18 -5.30
C SER A 82 -31.80 3.39 -5.92
N ARG A 83 -31.55 2.13 -6.33
CA ARG A 83 -32.56 1.26 -6.93
C ARG A 83 -33.63 0.82 -5.93
N VAL A 84 -33.24 0.49 -4.70
CA VAL A 84 -34.16 0.15 -3.60
C VAL A 84 -35.00 1.37 -3.19
N GLY A 85 -34.39 2.55 -3.10
CA GLY A 85 -35.05 3.80 -2.73
C GLY A 85 -35.99 4.38 -3.79
N LYS A 86 -36.01 3.81 -5.00
CA LYS A 86 -36.72 4.31 -6.20
C LYS A 86 -36.40 5.78 -6.51
N ILE A 87 -35.20 6.26 -6.14
CA ILE A 87 -34.82 7.66 -6.31
C ILE A 87 -34.07 7.78 -7.64
N LYS A 88 -34.61 8.57 -8.58
CA LYS A 88 -33.95 8.92 -9.84
C LYS A 88 -32.87 9.96 -9.57
N ILE A 89 -31.73 9.54 -9.03
CA ILE A 89 -30.54 10.38 -8.83
C ILE A 89 -29.60 10.14 -10.01
N ALA A 90 -29.05 11.19 -10.60
CA ALA A 90 -28.03 11.03 -11.63
C ALA A 90 -26.77 10.37 -11.03
N TYR A 91 -26.12 9.44 -11.75
CA TYR A 91 -24.95 8.72 -11.27
C TYR A 91 -23.85 9.65 -10.70
N LYS A 92 -23.63 10.80 -11.35
CA LYS A 92 -22.68 11.84 -10.89
C LYS A 92 -23.00 12.35 -9.47
N GLN A 93 -24.27 12.58 -9.15
CA GLN A 93 -24.70 13.07 -7.83
C GLN A 93 -24.56 11.98 -6.77
N LEU A 94 -24.91 10.73 -7.13
CA LEU A 94 -24.77 9.57 -6.25
C LEU A 94 -23.30 9.28 -5.90
N LEU A 95 -22.43 9.36 -6.91
CA LEU A 95 -20.99 9.19 -6.76
C LEU A 95 -20.39 10.31 -5.89
N ASN A 96 -20.79 11.57 -6.10
CA ASN A 96 -20.39 12.67 -5.23
C ASN A 96 -20.83 12.45 -3.78
N ILE A 97 -22.09 12.03 -3.54
CA ILE A 97 -22.58 11.73 -2.19
C ILE A 97 -21.75 10.60 -1.56
N GLY A 98 -21.44 9.55 -2.31
CA GLY A 98 -20.57 8.46 -1.85
C GLY A 98 -19.17 8.96 -1.46
N ILE A 99 -18.54 9.77 -2.31
CA ILE A 99 -17.21 10.35 -2.04
C ILE A 99 -17.26 11.25 -0.81
N PHE A 100 -18.22 12.17 -0.71
CA PHE A 100 -18.34 13.06 0.46
C PHE A 100 -18.63 12.29 1.74
N SER A 101 -19.48 11.27 1.67
CA SER A 101 -19.79 10.40 2.80
C SER A 101 -18.57 9.59 3.25
N LEU A 102 -17.67 9.22 2.33
CA LEU A 102 -16.42 8.51 2.64
C LEU A 102 -15.34 9.42 3.20
N THR A 103 -15.28 10.66 2.69
CA THR A 103 -14.20 11.60 3.00
C THR A 103 -14.18 11.93 4.49
N LEU A 104 -15.34 12.12 5.12
CA LEU A 104 -15.41 12.49 6.53
C LEU A 104 -14.95 11.34 7.48
N PRO A 105 -15.46 10.10 7.37
CA PRO A 105 -14.91 8.91 8.05
C PRO A 105 -13.42 8.71 7.81
N PHE A 106 -12.95 8.96 6.59
CA PHE A 106 -11.54 8.77 6.24
C PHE A 106 -10.65 9.82 6.91
N ILE A 107 -11.04 11.10 6.92
CA ILE A 107 -10.32 12.15 7.64
C ILE A 107 -10.27 11.83 9.13
N LEU A 108 -11.39 11.39 9.71
CA LEU A 108 -11.48 11.04 11.12
C LEU A 108 -10.54 9.88 11.49
N GLU A 109 -10.51 8.84 10.66
CA GLU A 109 -9.60 7.70 10.82
C GLU A 109 -8.13 8.11 10.76
N ASN A 110 -7.76 8.99 9.82
CA ASN A 110 -6.39 9.49 9.71
C ASN A 110 -5.99 10.35 10.92
N ILE A 111 -6.88 11.22 11.41
CA ILE A 111 -6.62 12.03 12.61
C ILE A 111 -6.35 11.14 13.83
N ILE A 112 -7.17 10.12 14.03
CA ILE A 112 -7.02 9.21 15.18
C ILE A 112 -5.76 8.34 15.04
N SER A 113 -5.44 7.91 13.82
CA SER A 113 -4.19 7.21 13.53
C SER A 113 -2.97 8.08 13.81
N LEU A 114 -3.01 9.39 13.50
CA LEU A 114 -1.93 10.33 13.80
C LEU A 114 -1.78 10.57 15.31
N LEU A 115 -2.89 10.61 16.06
CA LEU A 115 -2.88 10.75 17.52
C LEU A 115 -2.46 9.46 18.25
N SER A 116 -2.23 8.35 17.53
CA SER A 116 -1.92 7.02 18.09
C SER A 116 -2.92 6.55 19.16
N VAL A 117 -4.15 7.04 19.13
CA VAL A 117 -5.19 6.66 20.07
C VAL A 117 -5.86 5.38 19.57
N ARG A 118 -5.67 4.26 20.28
CA ARG A 118 -6.39 3.02 20.00
C ARG A 118 -7.76 3.05 20.66
N ILE A 119 -8.78 3.43 19.90
CA ILE A 119 -10.17 3.28 20.33
C ILE A 119 -10.63 1.86 19.94
N PRO A 120 -11.04 1.01 20.91
CA PRO A 120 -11.59 -0.32 20.61
C PRO A 120 -12.86 -0.17 19.76
N ASN A 121 -13.03 -1.04 18.75
CA ASN A 121 -14.16 -1.05 17.81
C ASN A 121 -14.33 0.21 16.93
N PHE A 122 -13.31 1.06 16.79
CA PHE A 122 -13.39 2.28 15.98
C PHE A 122 -13.80 2.02 14.52
N GLY A 123 -13.35 0.92 13.91
CA GLY A 123 -13.71 0.57 12.55
C GLY A 123 -15.22 0.34 12.34
N ILE A 124 -15.90 -0.23 13.35
CA ILE A 124 -17.36 -0.45 13.30
C ILE A 124 -18.07 0.89 13.41
N PHE A 125 -17.65 1.74 14.35
CA PHE A 125 -18.19 3.10 14.51
C PHE A 125 -18.02 3.91 13.22
N ASN A 126 -16.84 3.88 12.61
CA ASN A 126 -16.54 4.60 11.38
C ASN A 126 -17.38 4.09 10.20
N SER A 127 -17.63 2.78 10.14
CA SER A 127 -18.51 2.17 9.14
C SER A 127 -19.97 2.56 9.33
N LEU A 128 -20.45 2.65 10.57
CA LEU A 128 -21.80 3.14 10.89
C LEU A 128 -21.97 4.62 10.52
N LEU A 129 -20.97 5.44 10.86
CA LEU A 129 -20.93 6.86 10.52
C LEU A 129 -21.03 7.06 9.01
N TYR A 130 -20.22 6.31 8.25
CA TYR A 130 -20.27 6.29 6.79
C TYR A 130 -21.67 5.95 6.26
N LEU A 131 -22.27 4.87 6.76
CA LEU A 131 -23.58 4.41 6.31
C LEU A 131 -24.67 5.44 6.61
N GLY A 132 -24.63 6.07 7.79
CA GLY A 132 -25.53 7.15 8.18
C GLY A 132 -25.42 8.39 7.27
N LEU A 133 -24.18 8.82 6.97
CA LEU A 133 -23.94 9.95 6.06
C LEU A 133 -24.42 9.65 4.63
N LEU A 134 -24.20 8.44 4.15
CA LEU A 134 -24.66 8.00 2.83
C LEU A 134 -26.18 8.01 2.74
N ILE A 135 -26.86 7.43 3.74
CA ILE A 135 -28.33 7.43 3.81
C ILE A 135 -28.85 8.87 3.89
N ALA A 136 -28.29 9.71 4.75
CA ALA A 136 -28.70 11.11 4.88
C ALA A 136 -28.50 11.90 3.57
N GLY A 137 -27.37 11.70 2.89
CA GLY A 137 -27.08 12.33 1.61
C GLY A 137 -28.04 11.88 0.50
N VAL A 138 -28.33 10.58 0.42
CA VAL A 138 -29.28 10.02 -0.55
C VAL A 138 -30.71 10.49 -0.26
N LEU A 139 -31.12 10.56 1.01
CA LEU A 139 -32.45 11.07 1.40
C LEU A 139 -32.61 12.56 1.10
N LYS A 140 -31.57 13.37 1.34
CA LYS A 140 -31.58 14.80 1.02
C LYS A 140 -31.61 15.05 -0.49
N ALA A 141 -31.03 14.16 -1.28
CA ALA A 141 -31.08 14.20 -2.74
C ALA A 141 -32.40 13.69 -3.35
N ARG A 142 -33.41 13.33 -2.53
CA ARG A 142 -34.76 13.05 -3.06
C ARG A 142 -35.30 14.28 -3.79
N PRO A 143 -36.04 14.08 -4.89
CA PRO A 143 -36.40 15.13 -5.86
C PRO A 143 -37.43 16.17 -5.39
N THR A 144 -37.57 16.42 -4.08
CA THR A 144 -38.38 17.55 -3.60
C THR A 144 -37.76 18.90 -3.98
N ASP A 145 -36.44 18.95 -4.24
CA ASP A 145 -35.68 20.19 -4.51
C ASP A 145 -35.29 20.43 -6.00
N ILE A 146 -35.56 19.49 -6.92
CA ILE A 146 -35.12 19.63 -8.33
C ILE A 146 -35.85 20.78 -9.05
N LYS A 147 -37.04 21.20 -8.58
CA LYS A 147 -37.76 22.33 -9.18
C LYS A 147 -37.16 23.71 -8.90
N LYS A 148 -36.21 23.85 -7.98
CA LYS A 148 -35.71 25.17 -7.55
C LYS A 148 -34.43 25.65 -8.25
N VAL A 149 -33.78 24.77 -9.02
CA VAL A 149 -32.50 25.07 -9.68
C VAL A 149 -32.69 25.47 -11.16
N GLU A 150 -33.84 25.18 -11.75
CA GLU A 150 -34.19 25.63 -13.12
C GLU A 150 -34.86 27.02 -13.16
N SER A 151 -34.96 27.73 -12.02
CA SER A 151 -35.58 29.06 -11.92
C SER A 151 -34.65 30.14 -11.36
N LEU A 152 -33.33 29.93 -11.41
CA LEU A 152 -32.29 30.93 -11.14
C LEU A 152 -31.34 30.99 -12.33
#